data_AF-A0A1F1UL21-F1
#
_entry.id   AF-A0A1F1UL21-F1
#
_cell.length_a   1.000
_cell.length_b   1.000
_cell.length_c   1.000
_cell.angle_alpha   90.00
_cell.angle_beta   90.00
_cell.angle_gamma   90.00
#
_symmetry.space_group_name_H-M   'P 1'
#
loop_
_entity.id
_entity.type
_entity.pdbx_description
1 polymer ?
#
loop_
_entity_poly.entity_id
_entity_poly.type
_entity_poly.pdbx_seq_one_letter_code
_entity_poly.pdbx_strand_id
1 'polypeptide(L)'
;MTRVPPAHGHRPALRDSTGSAHGPGVEPGARPRLSAEDLLAARDALAPFGRLSRQEPIEWAAEEPLAPDLADFYRYVGPEWLEIDTLGLPVMFFPLDRLWDEQAGYRWNPRTGALLVDWNDDWTVVAKQGADPFIHAASTGQVLMAPGDEGWEDRLDEPRPVFRDLTEMTRALAAVGTAWARFDDPFTADWHLTEEVTAAVVAGLEGVLGAHDRAVDLARALGYLRAV
;
A
#
# COMPACT_ATOMS: atom_id res chain seq x y z
N MET A 1 -34.63 -4.93 3.76
CA MET A 1 -35.05 -4.03 2.67
C MET A 1 -33.79 -3.42 2.08
N THR A 2 -33.31 -3.99 0.99
CA THR A 2 -32.07 -3.62 0.29
C THR A 2 -32.33 -2.33 -0.49
N ARG A 3 -31.56 -1.26 -0.23
CA ARG A 3 -31.61 -0.03 -1.04
C ARG A 3 -30.45 -0.05 -2.03
N VAL A 4 -30.81 -0.17 -3.30
CA VAL A 4 -29.93 -0.03 -4.47
C VAL A 4 -29.70 1.47 -4.72
N PRO A 5 -28.48 1.94 -5.03
CA PRO A 5 -28.23 3.34 -5.44
C PRO A 5 -28.78 3.63 -6.86
N PRO A 6 -29.17 4.88 -7.18
CA PRO A 6 -29.84 5.19 -8.44
C PRO A 6 -28.87 5.24 -9.63
N ALA A 7 -29.33 4.73 -10.78
CA ALA A 7 -28.66 4.86 -12.06
C ALA A 7 -28.69 6.32 -12.55
N HIS A 8 -27.53 6.91 -12.82
CA HIS A 8 -27.44 8.24 -13.40
C HIS A 8 -27.52 8.17 -14.94
N GLY A 9 -28.55 8.82 -15.47
CA GLY A 9 -28.83 8.92 -16.89
C GLY A 9 -27.84 9.81 -17.65
N HIS A 10 -27.47 9.35 -18.84
CA HIS A 10 -26.68 10.07 -19.83
C HIS A 10 -27.36 11.37 -20.31
N ARG A 11 -26.57 12.44 -20.39
CA ARG A 11 -26.80 13.54 -21.34
C ARG A 11 -25.45 14.09 -21.83
N PRO A 12 -25.25 14.26 -23.15
CA PRO A 12 -23.94 14.63 -23.70
C PRO A 12 -23.70 16.15 -23.62
N ALA A 13 -22.49 16.56 -23.23
CA ALA A 13 -22.03 17.93 -23.35
C ALA A 13 -21.35 18.14 -24.71
N LEU A 14 -21.73 19.22 -25.38
CA LEU A 14 -21.19 19.66 -26.67
C LEU A 14 -19.68 19.94 -26.57
N ARG A 15 -18.94 19.52 -27.60
CA ARG A 15 -17.56 19.91 -27.86
C ARG A 15 -17.52 21.35 -28.37
N ASP A 16 -16.77 22.22 -27.70
CA ASP A 16 -16.17 23.39 -28.34
C ASP A 16 -14.68 23.14 -28.54
N SER A 17 -14.27 23.28 -29.80
CA SER A 17 -12.93 23.06 -30.30
C SER A 17 -12.24 24.42 -30.47
N THR A 18 -11.23 24.71 -29.67
CA THR A 18 -10.23 25.74 -30.00
C THR A 18 -8.85 25.20 -29.66
N GLY A 19 -8.06 24.99 -30.70
CA GLY A 19 -6.69 24.49 -30.59
C GLY A 19 -5.76 25.53 -30.00
N SER A 20 -4.85 25.06 -29.16
CA SER A 20 -3.58 25.72 -28.87
C SER A 20 -2.48 24.71 -29.07
N ALA A 21 -1.53 25.07 -29.92
CA ALA A 21 -0.42 24.24 -30.35
C ALA A 21 0.45 23.79 -29.17
N HIS A 22 0.57 22.48 -28.97
CA HIS A 22 1.62 21.89 -28.16
C HIS A 22 2.88 21.77 -29.03
N GLY A 23 4.00 22.31 -28.53
CA GLY A 23 5.34 21.97 -29.03
C GLY A 23 5.60 20.46 -28.88
N PRO A 24 6.71 19.92 -29.42
CA PRO A 24 6.99 18.50 -29.36
C PRO A 24 7.14 18.10 -27.89
N GLY A 25 6.10 17.47 -27.35
CA GLY A 25 6.14 16.85 -26.05
C GLY A 25 7.22 15.78 -26.07
N VAL A 26 8.22 15.95 -25.22
CA VAL A 26 9.04 14.82 -24.80
C VAL A 26 8.05 13.86 -24.16
N GLU A 27 7.76 12.73 -24.81
CA GLU A 27 6.99 11.68 -24.17
C GLU A 27 7.70 11.33 -22.85
N PRO A 28 7.00 11.35 -21.71
CA PRO A 28 7.60 10.91 -20.45
C PRO A 28 8.03 9.46 -20.67
N GLY A 29 9.34 9.22 -20.63
CA GLY A 29 9.88 7.87 -20.77
C GLY A 29 9.20 6.96 -19.77
N ALA A 30 8.53 5.92 -20.25
CA ALA A 30 7.80 4.99 -19.40
C ALA A 30 8.75 4.42 -18.33
N ARG A 31 8.36 4.55 -17.06
CA ARG A 31 9.11 3.97 -15.93
C ARG A 31 9.28 2.46 -16.15
N PRO A 32 10.42 1.87 -15.76
CA PRO A 32 10.60 0.42 -15.81
C PRO A 32 9.49 -0.29 -15.04
N ARG A 33 8.91 -1.35 -15.63
CA ARG A 33 7.97 -2.23 -14.93
C ARG A 33 8.68 -3.11 -13.91
N LEU A 34 7.93 -3.62 -12.95
CA LEU A 34 8.42 -4.60 -11.98
C LEU A 34 9.00 -5.82 -12.70
N SER A 35 10.17 -6.29 -12.24
CA SER A 35 10.77 -7.50 -12.80
C SER A 35 10.02 -8.74 -12.32
N ALA A 36 9.92 -9.75 -13.18
CA ALA A 36 9.28 -11.02 -12.81
C ALA A 36 10.04 -11.74 -11.66
N GLU A 37 11.36 -11.57 -11.61
CA GLU A 37 12.21 -12.11 -10.54
C GLU A 37 11.89 -11.46 -9.19
N ASP A 38 11.80 -10.13 -9.14
CA ASP A 38 11.45 -9.41 -7.91
C ASP A 38 10.03 -9.76 -7.44
N LEU A 39 9.08 -9.91 -8.38
CA LEU A 39 7.72 -10.32 -8.08
C LEU A 39 7.66 -11.74 -7.50
N LEU A 40 8.43 -12.69 -8.05
CA LEU A 40 8.50 -14.04 -7.49
C LEU A 40 9.17 -14.04 -6.11
N ALA A 41 10.22 -13.26 -5.90
CA ALA A 41 10.84 -13.11 -4.59
C ALA A 41 9.88 -12.50 -3.55
N ALA A 42 9.04 -11.54 -3.96
CA ALA A 42 7.99 -10.98 -3.10
C ALA A 42 6.89 -12.02 -2.78
N ARG A 43 6.51 -12.85 -3.76
CA ARG A 43 5.59 -13.98 -3.55
C ARG A 43 6.14 -14.97 -2.52
N ASP A 44 7.40 -15.38 -2.68
CA ASP A 44 8.04 -16.33 -1.78
C ASP A 44 8.17 -15.77 -0.35
N ALA A 45 8.43 -14.46 -0.21
CA ALA A 45 8.47 -13.79 1.08
C ALA A 45 7.10 -13.78 1.80
N LEU A 46 5.99 -13.65 1.07
CA LEU A 46 4.64 -13.66 1.65
C LEU A 46 4.08 -15.06 1.90
N ALA A 47 4.54 -16.07 1.18
CA ALA A 47 3.99 -17.42 1.23
C ALA A 47 3.86 -18.03 2.66
N PRO A 48 4.75 -17.74 3.63
CA PRO A 48 4.59 -18.22 5.00
C PRO A 48 3.36 -17.69 5.75
N PHE A 49 2.80 -16.55 5.33
CA PHE A 49 1.77 -15.82 6.07
C PHE A 49 0.35 -16.08 5.58
N GLY A 50 0.17 -16.66 4.39
CA GLY A 50 -1.18 -16.88 3.88
C GLY A 50 -1.24 -17.42 2.47
N ARG A 51 -2.47 -17.49 1.94
CA ARG A 51 -2.70 -17.96 0.57
C ARG A 51 -2.35 -16.88 -0.44
N LEU A 52 -1.75 -17.31 -1.53
CA LEU A 52 -1.36 -16.49 -2.68
C LEU A 52 -1.86 -17.17 -3.95
N SER A 53 -2.63 -16.47 -4.77
CA SER A 53 -3.14 -16.98 -6.04
C SER A 53 -3.11 -15.91 -7.11
N ARG A 54 -2.94 -16.33 -8.37
CA ARG A 54 -2.97 -15.43 -9.51
C ARG A 54 -4.33 -14.76 -9.61
N GLN A 55 -4.32 -13.43 -9.63
CA GLN A 55 -5.49 -12.59 -9.80
C GLN A 55 -5.35 -11.76 -11.08
N GLU A 56 -6.43 -11.59 -11.81
CA GLU A 56 -6.43 -10.94 -13.12
C GLU A 56 -7.07 -9.55 -13.05
N PRO A 57 -6.58 -8.55 -13.83
CA PRO A 57 -7.11 -7.19 -13.81
C PRO A 57 -8.62 -7.06 -14.05
N ILE A 58 -9.27 -8.07 -14.63
CA ILE A 58 -10.73 -8.09 -14.80
C ILE A 58 -11.50 -8.20 -13.47
N GLU A 59 -10.84 -8.62 -12.40
CA GLU A 59 -11.38 -8.70 -11.05
C GLU A 59 -11.38 -7.34 -10.34
N TRP A 60 -10.69 -6.34 -10.91
CA TRP A 60 -10.69 -4.97 -10.40
C TRP A 60 -12.09 -4.36 -10.49
N ALA A 61 -12.60 -3.88 -9.36
CA ALA A 61 -13.99 -3.44 -9.25
C ALA A 61 -14.25 -2.00 -9.72
N ALA A 62 -13.21 -1.24 -10.05
CA ALA A 62 -13.36 0.15 -10.48
C ALA A 62 -13.59 0.30 -11.98
N GLU A 63 -14.13 1.46 -12.38
CA GLU A 63 -14.22 1.85 -13.78
C GLU A 63 -12.86 2.30 -14.34
N GLU A 64 -12.00 2.88 -13.49
CA GLU A 64 -10.67 3.30 -13.90
C GLU A 64 -9.74 2.08 -14.12
N PRO A 65 -8.86 2.12 -15.13
CA PRO A 65 -7.94 1.01 -15.38
C PRO A 65 -6.97 0.82 -14.21
N LEU A 66 -6.76 -0.44 -13.82
CA LEU A 66 -5.77 -0.82 -12.83
C LEU A 66 -4.35 -0.42 -13.30
N ALA A 67 -3.54 0.13 -12.39
CA ALA A 67 -2.16 0.49 -12.70
C ALA A 67 -1.36 -0.75 -13.18
N PRO A 68 -0.49 -0.62 -14.20
CA PRO A 68 0.25 -1.75 -14.75
C PRO A 68 1.09 -2.54 -13.72
N ASP A 69 1.65 -1.87 -12.73
CA ASP A 69 2.43 -2.51 -11.66
C ASP A 69 1.54 -3.32 -10.71
N LEU A 70 0.33 -2.82 -10.39
CA LEU A 70 -0.66 -3.58 -9.63
C LEU A 70 -1.13 -4.79 -10.42
N ALA A 71 -1.38 -4.63 -11.72
CA ALA A 71 -1.76 -5.75 -12.59
C ALA A 71 -0.70 -6.85 -12.61
N ASP A 72 0.58 -6.50 -12.63
CA ASP A 72 1.67 -7.49 -12.53
C ASP A 72 1.77 -8.06 -11.10
N PHE A 73 1.70 -7.22 -10.06
CA PHE A 73 1.74 -7.66 -8.66
C PHE A 73 0.66 -8.69 -8.35
N TYR A 74 -0.59 -8.44 -8.73
CA TYR A 74 -1.70 -9.37 -8.49
C TYR A 74 -1.62 -10.64 -9.35
N ARG A 75 -1.05 -10.56 -10.54
CA ARG A 75 -0.85 -11.73 -11.40
C ARG A 75 0.22 -12.68 -10.88
N TYR A 76 1.32 -12.15 -10.34
CA TYR A 76 2.48 -12.94 -9.90
C TYR A 76 2.50 -13.21 -8.39
N VAL A 77 2.18 -12.21 -7.57
CA VAL A 77 2.14 -12.34 -6.10
C VAL A 77 0.73 -12.71 -5.65
N GLY A 78 -0.25 -11.84 -5.90
CA GLY A 78 -1.67 -12.09 -5.72
C GLY A 78 -2.07 -12.59 -4.32
N PRO A 79 -1.95 -11.75 -3.28
CA PRO A 79 -2.38 -12.12 -1.94
C PRO A 79 -3.90 -12.37 -1.86
N GLU A 80 -4.30 -13.49 -1.25
CA GLU A 80 -5.70 -13.77 -0.88
C GLU A 80 -5.91 -13.40 0.59
N TRP A 81 -6.42 -12.20 0.87
CA TRP A 81 -6.70 -11.68 2.22
C TRP A 81 -5.69 -12.20 3.26
N LEU A 82 -4.48 -11.63 3.22
CA LEU A 82 -3.33 -12.13 3.96
C LEU A 82 -3.02 -11.21 5.13
N GLU A 83 -2.81 -11.80 6.30
CA GLU A 83 -2.51 -11.09 7.54
C GLU A 83 -1.09 -11.46 8.02
N ILE A 84 -0.28 -10.45 8.32
CA ILE A 84 1.04 -10.60 8.92
C ILE A 84 0.98 -10.04 10.32
N ASP A 85 1.16 -10.91 11.32
CA ASP A 85 1.28 -10.47 12.71
C ASP A 85 2.51 -9.59 12.88
N THR A 86 2.29 -8.39 13.43
CA THR A 86 3.30 -7.36 13.69
C THR A 86 3.03 -6.72 15.06
N LEU A 87 3.84 -5.74 15.45
CA LEU A 87 3.60 -4.96 16.66
C LEU A 87 2.21 -4.30 16.59
N GLY A 88 1.38 -4.53 17.61
CA GLY A 88 0.04 -3.94 17.69
C GLY A 88 -0.95 -4.67 16.79
N LEU A 89 -1.36 -4.03 15.69
CA LEU A 89 -2.30 -4.59 14.72
C LEU A 89 -1.56 -5.30 13.58
N PRO A 90 -2.14 -6.33 12.97
CA PRO A 90 -1.54 -7.01 11.83
C PRO A 90 -1.54 -6.11 10.60
N VAL A 91 -0.55 -6.33 9.73
CA VAL A 91 -0.57 -5.81 8.36
C VAL A 91 -1.47 -6.70 7.52
N MET A 92 -2.45 -6.09 6.84
CA MET A 92 -3.39 -6.78 5.97
C MET A 92 -3.11 -6.44 4.51
N PHE A 93 -2.88 -7.46 3.69
CA PHE A 93 -2.87 -7.38 2.22
C PHE A 93 -4.24 -7.79 1.68
N PHE A 94 -4.76 -7.02 0.74
CA PHE A 94 -6.09 -7.26 0.17
C PHE A 94 -6.03 -8.02 -1.16
N PRO A 95 -7.00 -8.91 -1.43
CA PRO A 95 -7.20 -9.39 -2.80
C PRO A 95 -7.69 -8.24 -3.70
N LEU A 96 -7.45 -8.38 -5.00
CA LEU A 96 -7.68 -7.37 -6.03
C LEU A 96 -9.14 -6.91 -6.08
N ASP A 97 -10.08 -7.83 -5.93
CA ASP A 97 -11.52 -7.56 -5.93
C ASP A 97 -11.98 -6.74 -4.71
N ARG A 98 -11.14 -6.65 -3.67
CA ARG A 98 -11.43 -5.89 -2.45
C ARG A 98 -10.75 -4.54 -2.38
N LEU A 99 -9.72 -4.30 -3.18
CA LEU A 99 -8.94 -3.06 -3.12
C LEU A 99 -9.81 -1.79 -3.23
N TRP A 100 -10.84 -1.82 -4.06
CA TRP A 100 -11.75 -0.68 -4.24
C TRP A 100 -12.59 -0.38 -2.99
N ASP A 101 -13.08 -1.42 -2.33
CA ASP A 101 -13.86 -1.28 -1.09
C ASP A 101 -12.95 -0.82 0.06
N GLU A 102 -11.74 -1.38 0.15
CA GLU A 102 -10.81 -1.12 1.25
C GLU A 102 -10.19 0.28 1.21
N GLN A 103 -10.09 0.90 0.03
CA GLN A 103 -9.67 2.31 -0.07
C GLN A 103 -10.77 3.31 0.30
N ALA A 104 -12.02 2.85 0.53
CA ALA A 104 -13.15 3.76 0.60
C ALA A 104 -13.09 4.75 1.78
N GLY A 105 -12.56 4.30 2.92
CA GLY A 105 -12.38 5.14 4.11
C GLY A 105 -11.31 6.22 3.96
N TYR A 106 -10.49 6.15 2.90
CA TYR A 106 -9.43 7.11 2.60
C TYR A 106 -9.79 8.02 1.43
N ARG A 107 -10.61 7.51 0.49
CA ARG A 107 -10.96 8.24 -0.73
C ARG A 107 -12.23 9.08 -0.58
N TRP A 108 -13.21 8.63 0.19
CA TRP A 108 -14.50 9.34 0.32
C TRP A 108 -14.81 9.71 1.76
N ASN A 109 -15.45 10.86 1.93
CA ASN A 109 -16.00 11.26 3.21
C ASN A 109 -17.16 10.29 3.57
N PRO A 110 -17.09 9.58 4.71
CA PRO A 110 -18.07 8.54 5.05
C PRO A 110 -19.48 9.11 5.32
N ARG A 111 -19.59 10.40 5.65
CA ARG A 111 -20.86 11.07 5.95
C ARG A 111 -21.54 11.62 4.70
N THR A 112 -20.77 12.13 3.74
CA THR A 112 -21.32 12.80 2.54
C THR A 112 -21.22 11.96 1.27
N GLY A 113 -20.32 10.97 1.25
CA GLY A 113 -19.95 10.21 0.05
C GLY A 113 -19.15 11.02 -0.97
N ALA A 114 -18.78 12.26 -0.65
CA ALA A 114 -17.97 13.10 -1.53
C ALA A 114 -16.51 12.62 -1.53
N LEU A 115 -15.84 12.74 -2.68
CA LEU A 115 -14.39 12.54 -2.79
C LEU A 115 -13.68 13.53 -1.86
N LEU A 116 -12.69 13.05 -1.10
CA LEU A 116 -11.85 13.90 -0.26
C LEU A 116 -10.91 14.72 -1.15
N VAL A 117 -10.82 16.02 -0.88
CA VAL A 117 -10.18 17.01 -1.78
C VAL A 117 -8.67 16.78 -1.97
N ASP A 118 -8.05 16.12 -0.99
CA ASP A 118 -6.63 15.80 -0.94
C ASP A 118 -6.33 14.38 -1.43
N TRP A 119 -7.35 13.60 -1.82
CA TRP A 119 -7.14 12.29 -2.43
C TRP A 119 -6.65 12.44 -3.88
N ASN A 120 -5.56 11.76 -4.22
CA ASN A 120 -5.04 11.70 -5.58
C ASN A 120 -5.58 10.46 -6.31
N ASP A 121 -6.18 10.63 -7.49
CA ASP A 121 -6.68 9.51 -8.30
C ASP A 121 -5.57 8.56 -8.80
N ASP A 122 -4.31 8.97 -8.70
CA ASP A 122 -3.12 8.12 -8.93
C ASP A 122 -2.87 7.08 -7.83
N TRP A 123 -3.59 7.19 -6.70
CA TRP A 123 -3.36 6.38 -5.50
C TRP A 123 -4.30 5.19 -5.39
N THR A 124 -3.76 4.07 -4.92
CA THR A 124 -4.51 2.86 -4.57
C THR A 124 -3.97 2.29 -3.28
N VAL A 125 -4.83 2.10 -2.27
CA VAL A 125 -4.45 1.46 -1.01
C VAL A 125 -4.30 -0.04 -1.26
N VAL A 126 -3.12 -0.60 -1.06
CA VAL A 126 -2.80 -2.02 -1.36
C VAL A 126 -2.73 -2.90 -0.12
N ALA A 127 -2.44 -2.28 1.02
CA ALA A 127 -2.39 -2.91 2.32
C ALA A 127 -2.69 -1.87 3.40
N LYS A 128 -2.97 -2.31 4.63
CA LYS A 128 -3.05 -1.40 5.79
C LYS A 128 -2.58 -2.08 7.06
N GLN A 129 -2.19 -1.28 8.05
CA GLN A 129 -2.03 -1.70 9.43
C GLN A 129 -3.00 -0.89 10.29
N GLY A 130 -4.09 -1.49 10.74
CA GLY A 130 -5.17 -0.73 11.38
C GLY A 130 -5.75 0.33 10.44
N ALA A 131 -5.59 1.61 10.80
CA ALA A 131 -5.98 2.74 9.98
C ALA A 131 -4.88 3.21 9.01
N ASP A 132 -3.62 2.80 9.20
CA ASP A 132 -2.48 3.30 8.42
C ASP A 132 -2.41 2.62 7.05
N PRO A 133 -2.58 3.36 5.93
CA PRO A 133 -2.58 2.77 4.60
C PRO A 133 -1.16 2.67 4.01
N PHE A 134 -0.93 1.60 3.25
CA PHE A 134 0.16 1.50 2.28
C PHE A 134 -0.41 1.78 0.89
N ILE A 135 0.07 2.85 0.25
CA ILE A 135 -0.54 3.43 -0.94
C ILE A 135 0.40 3.29 -2.13
N HIS A 136 0.00 2.58 -3.16
CA HIS A 136 0.70 2.57 -4.44
C HIS A 136 0.35 3.83 -5.23
N ALA A 137 1.36 4.60 -5.64
CA ALA A 137 1.22 5.76 -6.53
C ALA A 137 1.59 5.38 -7.96
N ALA A 138 0.62 5.28 -8.87
CA ALA A 138 0.84 4.75 -10.21
C ALA A 138 1.82 5.56 -11.07
N SER A 139 1.90 6.88 -10.86
CA SER A 139 2.78 7.80 -11.56
C SER A 139 4.27 7.55 -11.27
N THR A 140 4.59 7.10 -10.05
CA THR A 140 5.97 6.88 -9.61
C THR A 140 6.30 5.41 -9.40
N GLY A 141 5.29 4.55 -9.23
CA GLY A 141 5.40 3.17 -8.79
C GLY A 141 5.81 2.99 -7.34
N GLN A 142 6.06 4.09 -6.60
CA GLN A 142 6.47 4.04 -5.20
C GLN A 142 5.28 3.64 -4.32
N VAL A 143 5.60 3.08 -3.16
CA VAL A 143 4.60 2.91 -2.10
C VAL A 143 4.82 3.95 -1.01
N LEU A 144 3.76 4.70 -0.74
CA LEU A 144 3.68 5.73 0.27
C LEU A 144 3.12 5.15 1.57
N MET A 145 3.51 5.74 2.70
CA MET A 145 2.82 5.57 3.97
C MET A 145 2.27 6.90 4.46
N ALA A 146 1.13 6.84 5.12
CA ALA A 146 0.52 7.95 5.83
C ALA A 146 0.16 7.50 7.26
N PRO A 147 1.16 7.25 8.14
CA PRO A 147 0.90 6.81 9.49
C PRO A 147 0.28 7.97 10.29
N GLY A 148 -0.76 7.69 11.07
CA GLY A 148 -1.39 8.70 11.90
C GLY A 148 -2.55 8.17 12.74
N ASP A 149 -2.72 8.77 13.92
CA ASP A 149 -3.83 8.46 14.83
C ASP A 149 -5.15 9.11 14.38
N GLU A 150 -5.06 10.11 13.51
CA GLU A 150 -6.16 10.89 12.96
C GLU A 150 -6.55 10.27 11.61
N GLY A 151 -7.83 9.95 11.43
CA GLY A 151 -8.32 9.38 10.17
C GLY A 151 -8.00 10.29 8.98
N TRP A 152 -8.10 9.77 7.74
CA TRP A 152 -7.64 10.49 6.54
C TRP A 152 -8.09 11.95 6.44
N GLU A 153 -9.34 12.24 6.79
CA GLU A 153 -9.93 13.58 6.73
C GLU A 153 -9.23 14.59 7.67
N ASP A 154 -8.69 14.12 8.80
CA ASP A 154 -8.07 14.96 9.82
C ASP A 154 -6.54 14.92 9.78
N ARG A 155 -5.92 14.16 8.84
CA ARG A 155 -4.46 14.01 8.81
C ARG A 155 -3.76 15.36 8.62
N LEU A 156 -2.68 15.56 9.37
CA LEU A 156 -1.84 16.75 9.27
C LEU A 156 -0.65 16.59 8.31
N ASP A 157 -0.17 15.36 8.15
CA ASP A 157 1.01 15.04 7.34
C ASP A 157 0.65 14.43 5.98
N GLU A 158 1.41 14.81 4.95
CA GLU A 158 1.32 14.23 3.60
C GLU A 158 1.81 12.78 3.55
N PRO A 159 1.18 11.90 2.73
CA PRO A 159 1.73 10.58 2.47
C PRO A 159 3.15 10.72 1.92
N ARG A 160 4.09 10.00 2.53
CA ARG A 160 5.50 10.07 2.16
C ARG A 160 5.92 8.80 1.44
N PRO A 161 6.74 8.90 0.38
CA PRO A 161 7.31 7.71 -0.25
C PRO A 161 8.25 7.01 0.72
N VAL A 162 8.00 5.72 0.96
CA VAL A 162 8.78 4.89 1.88
C VAL A 162 9.49 3.77 1.12
N PHE A 163 8.77 3.13 0.21
CA PHE A 163 9.30 2.03 -0.59
C PHE A 163 9.48 2.43 -2.05
N ARG A 164 10.53 1.89 -2.68
CA ARG A 164 10.78 2.10 -4.12
C ARG A 164 9.63 1.57 -4.98
N ASP A 165 9.02 0.46 -4.56
CA ASP A 165 7.92 -0.22 -5.25
C ASP A 165 7.22 -1.26 -4.35
N LEU A 166 6.20 -1.92 -4.92
CA LEU A 166 5.42 -2.99 -4.27
C LEU A 166 6.29 -4.18 -3.83
N THR A 167 7.33 -4.53 -4.59
CA THR A 167 8.18 -5.69 -4.25
C THR A 167 9.05 -5.42 -3.04
N GLU A 168 9.59 -4.20 -2.91
CA GLU A 168 10.33 -3.77 -1.72
C GLU A 168 9.41 -3.69 -0.51
N MET A 169 8.22 -3.09 -0.64
CA MET A 169 7.21 -3.05 0.43
C MET A 169 6.88 -4.47 0.93
N THR A 170 6.50 -5.35 0.02
CA THR A 170 6.08 -6.72 0.36
C THR A 170 7.18 -7.48 1.10
N ARG A 171 8.41 -7.42 0.60
CA ARG A 171 9.55 -8.12 1.23
C ARG A 171 9.90 -7.51 2.59
N ALA A 172 9.80 -6.19 2.73
CA ALA A 172 10.07 -5.51 3.99
C ALA A 172 9.04 -5.90 5.06
N LEU A 173 7.74 -5.86 4.74
CA LEU A 173 6.67 -6.23 5.68
C LEU A 173 6.73 -7.71 6.04
N ALA A 174 7.04 -8.59 5.09
CA ALA A 174 7.30 -10.01 5.36
C ALA A 174 8.52 -10.23 6.29
N ALA A 175 9.58 -9.43 6.13
CA ALA A 175 10.76 -9.48 7.01
C ALA A 175 10.43 -9.05 8.44
N VAL A 176 9.59 -8.01 8.60
CA VAL A 176 9.08 -7.57 9.91
C VAL A 176 8.28 -8.68 10.58
N GLY A 177 7.30 -9.27 9.88
CA GLY A 177 6.51 -10.38 10.41
C GLY A 177 7.35 -11.60 10.77
N THR A 178 8.34 -11.92 9.94
CA THR A 178 9.29 -13.03 10.19
C THR A 178 10.15 -12.77 11.42
N ALA A 179 10.55 -11.53 11.66
CA ALA A 179 11.28 -11.15 12.87
C ALA A 179 10.37 -11.21 14.09
N TRP A 180 9.16 -10.66 14.00
CA TRP A 180 8.16 -10.63 15.07
C TRP A 180 7.78 -12.04 15.56
N ALA A 181 7.52 -12.97 14.63
CA ALA A 181 7.11 -14.33 14.94
C ALA A 181 8.14 -15.17 15.72
N ARG A 182 9.37 -14.66 15.94
CA ARG A 182 10.42 -15.35 16.71
C ARG A 182 10.30 -15.17 18.21
N PHE A 183 9.48 -14.23 18.67
CA PHE A 183 9.45 -13.80 20.05
C PHE A 183 8.08 -14.09 20.67
N ASP A 184 8.06 -15.01 21.64
CA ASP A 184 6.85 -15.31 22.42
C ASP A 184 6.54 -14.20 23.45
N ASP A 185 7.58 -13.56 24.00
CA ASP A 185 7.48 -12.45 24.94
C ASP A 185 8.38 -11.28 24.48
N PRO A 186 7.85 -10.39 23.60
CA PRO A 186 8.64 -9.33 22.99
C PRO A 186 8.80 -8.09 23.88
N PHE A 187 8.25 -8.11 25.10
CA PHE A 187 8.19 -6.93 25.97
C PHE A 187 8.99 -7.08 27.26
N THR A 188 9.52 -5.96 27.76
CA THR A 188 10.01 -5.84 29.12
C THR A 188 8.84 -5.75 30.11
N ALA A 189 9.11 -5.84 31.40
CA ALA A 189 8.11 -5.68 32.46
C ALA A 189 7.40 -4.29 32.43
N ASP A 190 8.04 -3.29 31.83
CA ASP A 190 7.50 -1.93 31.66
C ASP A 190 6.79 -1.74 30.31
N TRP A 191 6.47 -2.83 29.59
CA TRP A 191 5.79 -2.83 28.30
C TRP A 191 6.55 -2.07 27.19
N HIS A 192 7.88 -2.16 27.21
CA HIS A 192 8.74 -1.69 26.11
C HIS A 192 9.23 -2.89 25.31
N LEU A 193 9.41 -2.72 24.00
CA LEU A 193 10.05 -3.75 23.20
C LEU A 193 11.48 -4.01 23.69
N THR A 194 11.87 -5.28 23.71
CA THR A 194 13.25 -5.64 24.03
C THR A 194 14.21 -5.20 22.91
N GLU A 195 15.48 -4.99 23.27
CA GLU A 195 16.52 -4.68 22.29
C GLU A 195 16.66 -5.80 21.24
N GLU A 196 16.43 -7.05 21.64
CA GLU A 196 16.48 -8.21 20.74
C GLU A 196 15.42 -8.14 19.64
N VAL A 197 14.18 -7.75 19.99
CA VAL A 197 13.09 -7.59 19.02
C VAL A 197 13.39 -6.45 18.07
N THR A 198 13.76 -5.28 18.61
CA THR A 198 14.03 -4.09 17.79
C THR A 198 15.22 -4.31 16.86
N ALA A 199 16.30 -4.95 17.34
CA ALA A 199 17.45 -5.31 16.53
C ALA A 199 17.10 -6.33 15.43
N ALA A 200 16.28 -7.35 15.74
CA ALA A 200 15.86 -8.34 14.75
C ALA A 200 15.04 -7.72 13.62
N VAL A 201 14.13 -6.79 13.95
CA VAL A 201 13.32 -6.05 12.97
C VAL A 201 14.19 -5.15 12.11
N VAL A 202 15.08 -4.35 12.71
CA VAL A 202 15.99 -3.47 11.97
C VAL A 202 16.90 -4.29 11.04
N ALA A 203 17.46 -5.40 11.52
CA ALA A 203 18.30 -6.27 10.70
C ALA A 203 17.53 -6.90 9.52
N GLY A 204 16.27 -7.32 9.75
CA GLY A 204 15.41 -7.84 8.69
C GLY A 204 15.10 -6.80 7.62
N LEU A 205 14.76 -5.58 8.04
CA LEU A 205 14.51 -4.46 7.14
C LEU A 205 15.77 -4.05 6.37
N GLU A 206 16.93 -3.97 7.03
CA GLU A 206 18.21 -3.63 6.40
C GLU A 206 18.58 -4.63 5.31
N GLY A 207 18.34 -5.93 5.54
CA GLY A 207 18.55 -6.97 4.53
C GLY A 207 17.69 -6.80 3.26
N VAL A 208 16.55 -6.12 3.36
CA VAL A 208 15.67 -5.82 2.20
C VAL A 208 15.99 -4.47 1.57
N LEU A 209 16.14 -3.43 2.39
CA LEU A 209 16.31 -2.05 1.95
C LEU A 209 17.75 -1.71 1.53
N GLY A 210 18.72 -2.53 1.96
CA GLY A 210 20.15 -2.36 1.68
C GLY A 210 20.79 -1.15 2.37
N ALA A 211 20.08 -0.51 3.31
CA ALA A 211 20.51 0.72 3.98
C ALA A 211 19.99 0.77 5.43
N HIS A 212 20.91 0.88 6.39
CA HIS A 212 20.60 0.84 7.81
C HIS A 212 19.73 2.02 8.28
N ASP A 213 20.02 3.22 7.78
CA ASP A 213 19.25 4.44 8.08
C ASP A 213 17.79 4.30 7.64
N ARG A 214 17.55 3.82 6.41
CA ARG A 214 16.20 3.52 5.91
C ARG A 214 15.49 2.46 6.76
N ALA A 215 16.22 1.43 7.20
CA ALA A 215 15.67 0.37 8.04
C ALA A 215 15.24 0.89 9.42
N VAL A 216 16.07 1.74 10.04
CA VAL A 216 15.75 2.40 11.32
C VAL A 216 14.55 3.34 11.17
N ASP A 217 14.50 4.12 10.10
CA ASP A 217 13.39 5.06 9.87
C ASP A 217 12.07 4.34 9.63
N LEU A 218 12.08 3.24 8.86
CA LEU A 218 10.90 2.40 8.68
C LEU A 218 10.49 1.68 9.97
N ALA A 219 11.45 1.12 10.72
CA ALA A 219 11.15 0.50 12.02
C ALA A 219 10.49 1.50 12.98
N ARG A 220 10.94 2.76 12.98
CA ARG A 220 10.31 3.84 13.74
C ARG A 220 8.90 4.16 13.23
N ALA A 221 8.72 4.27 11.92
CA ALA A 221 7.41 4.53 11.33
C ALA A 221 6.37 3.42 11.63
N LEU A 222 6.83 2.18 11.79
CA LEU A 222 6.01 1.02 12.19
C LEU A 222 5.90 0.84 13.72
N GLY A 223 6.40 1.80 14.52
CA GLY A 223 6.27 1.80 15.97
C GLY A 223 7.26 0.93 16.75
N TYR A 224 8.23 0.28 16.08
CA TYR A 224 9.24 -0.56 16.75
C TYR A 224 10.31 0.24 17.49
N LEU A 225 10.53 1.50 17.09
CA LEU A 225 11.49 2.40 17.73
C LEU A 225 10.78 3.67 18.20
N ARG A 226 11.27 4.26 19.29
CA ARG A 226 10.73 5.54 19.78
C ARG A 226 10.97 6.67 18.78
N ALA A 227 10.01 7.61 18.73
CA ALA A 227 10.21 8.91 18.10
C ALA A 227 11.36 9.66 18.77
N VAL A 228 12.12 10.42 17.98
CA VAL A 228 13.26 11.25 18.43
C VAL A 228 12.77 12.64 18.80
#